data_AF-A0A9E5UPE7-F1
#
_entry.id   AF-A0A9E5UPE7-F1
#
_cell.length_a   1.000
_cell.length_b   1.000
_cell.length_c   1.000
_cell.angle_alpha   90.00
_cell.angle_beta   90.00
_cell.angle_gamma   90.00
#
_symmetry.space_group_name_H-M   'P 1'
#
loop_
_entity.id
_entity.type
_entity.pdbx_description
1 polymer ?
#
loop_
_entity_poly.entity_id
_entity_poly.type
_entity_poly.pdbx_seq_one_letter_code
_entity_poly.pdbx_strand_id
1 'polypeptide(L)'
;MREVTRWKINLNREMINHAAAKRIAQLANNYVRTPEALEKLNYLNEVLACLFGLQVYPNLNEAQELVLHLSRRLVPDLANRAEQEEEAYQLLQAFLKLAELINIRLTVPDAENLPLASSV
;
A
#
# COMPACT_ATOMS: atom_id res chain seq x y z
N MET A 1 11.17 -39.81 12.90
CA MET A 1 10.40 -38.99 11.93
C MET A 1 9.34 -38.22 12.70
N ARG A 2 9.32 -36.88 12.63
CA ARG A 2 8.27 -36.07 13.26
C ARG A 2 7.14 -35.90 12.24
N GLU A 3 5.95 -36.40 12.56
CA GLU A 3 4.74 -36.16 11.77
C GLU A 3 4.42 -34.67 11.80
N VAL A 4 4.49 -34.02 10.64
CA VAL A 4 4.01 -32.65 10.47
C VAL A 4 2.50 -32.74 10.29
N THR A 5 1.77 -32.57 11.38
CA THR A 5 0.30 -32.45 11.35
C THR A 5 -0.06 -31.29 10.43
N ARG A 6 -0.66 -31.55 9.27
CA ARG A 6 -1.20 -30.49 8.40
C ARG A 6 -2.41 -29.90 9.12
N TRP A 7 -2.20 -28.78 9.81
CA TRP A 7 -3.29 -28.00 10.38
C TRP A 7 -4.14 -27.45 9.24
N LYS A 8 -5.35 -27.99 9.08
CA LYS A 8 -6.34 -27.46 8.15
C LYS A 8 -6.97 -26.23 8.79
N ILE A 9 -6.29 -25.10 8.72
CA ILE A 9 -6.79 -23.84 9.26
C ILE A 9 -7.98 -23.41 8.41
N ASN A 10 -9.19 -23.63 8.93
CA ASN A 10 -10.43 -23.24 8.26
C ASN A 10 -10.68 -21.75 8.53
N LEU A 11 -9.91 -20.92 7.83
CA LEU A 11 -9.97 -19.48 7.94
C LEU A 11 -11.27 -18.98 7.31
N ASN A 12 -12.14 -18.36 8.10
CA ASN A 12 -13.33 -17.68 7.58
C ASN A 12 -12.86 -16.49 6.71
N ARG A 13 -12.85 -16.70 5.39
CA ARG A 13 -12.36 -15.74 4.40
C ARG A 13 -13.08 -14.40 4.50
N GLU A 14 -14.37 -14.38 4.78
CA GLU A 14 -15.14 -13.12 4.91
C GLU A 14 -14.68 -12.31 6.12
N MET A 15 -14.45 -12.98 7.25
CA MET A 15 -14.01 -12.31 8.47
C MET A 15 -12.59 -11.75 8.32
N ILE A 16 -11.71 -12.48 7.63
CA ILE A 16 -10.35 -12.02 7.28
C ILE A 16 -10.41 -10.86 6.29
N ASN A 17 -11.25 -10.95 5.26
CA ASN A 17 -11.45 -9.90 4.29
C ASN A 17 -11.91 -8.60 4.97
N HIS A 18 -12.89 -8.69 5.87
CA HIS A 18 -13.41 -7.54 6.59
C HIS A 18 -12.38 -6.96 7.57
N ALA A 19 -11.67 -7.80 8.33
CA ALA A 19 -10.64 -7.34 9.26
C ALA A 19 -9.45 -6.69 8.54
N ALA A 20 -9.01 -7.28 7.42
CA ALA A 20 -7.97 -6.74 6.57
C ALA A 20 -8.39 -5.39 5.98
N ALA A 21 -9.58 -5.30 5.39
CA ALA A 21 -10.14 -4.06 4.84
C ALA A 21 -10.16 -2.93 5.88
N LYS A 22 -10.69 -3.21 7.08
CA LYS A 22 -10.77 -2.23 8.17
C LYS A 22 -9.39 -1.78 8.62
N ARG A 23 -8.41 -2.69 8.69
CA ARG A 23 -7.04 -2.35 9.08
C ARG A 23 -6.34 -1.50 8.01
N ILE A 24 -6.56 -1.80 6.74
CA ILE A 24 -6.03 -1.03 5.61
C ILE A 24 -6.60 0.40 5.63
N ALA A 25 -7.93 0.54 5.80
CA ALA A 25 -8.57 1.84 5.90
C ALA A 25 -8.04 2.67 7.08
N GLN A 26 -7.83 2.04 8.24
CA GLN A 26 -7.23 2.69 9.41
C GLN A 26 -5.80 3.16 9.15
N LEU A 27 -4.97 2.32 8.52
CA LEU A 27 -3.59 2.66 8.20
C LEU A 27 -3.55 3.81 7.19
N ALA A 28 -4.32 3.72 6.11
CA ALA A 28 -4.45 4.78 5.11
C ALA A 28 -4.84 6.14 5.73
N ASN A 29 -5.78 6.15 6.68
CA ASN A 29 -6.25 7.38 7.34
C ASN A 29 -5.18 8.02 8.25
N ASN A 30 -4.23 7.24 8.78
CA ASN A 30 -3.22 7.73 9.73
C ASN A 30 -2.00 8.39 9.07
N TYR A 31 -1.97 8.53 7.74
CA TYR A 31 -0.80 9.09 7.05
C TYR A 31 -0.84 10.59 6.88
N VAL A 32 -0.04 11.28 7.70
CA VAL A 32 0.44 12.64 7.44
C VAL A 32 1.88 12.78 7.95
N ARG A 33 2.82 13.01 7.02
CA ARG A 33 4.12 13.70 7.17
C ARG A 33 5.12 13.26 8.26
N THR A 34 5.22 11.99 8.62
CA THR A 34 6.30 11.51 9.51
C THR A 34 7.15 10.41 8.86
N PRO A 35 8.41 10.20 9.29
CA PRO A 35 9.25 9.10 8.82
C PRO A 35 8.62 7.71 9.04
N GLU A 36 7.80 7.56 10.09
CA GLU A 36 6.99 6.37 10.35
C GLU A 36 5.97 6.08 9.24
N ALA A 37 5.70 7.05 8.36
CA ALA A 37 4.77 6.88 7.27
C ALA A 37 5.28 5.84 6.25
N LEU A 38 6.57 5.89 5.92
CA LEU A 38 7.16 4.97 4.95
C LEU A 38 7.13 3.52 5.46
N GLU A 39 7.54 3.31 6.71
CA GLU A 39 7.55 1.98 7.33
C GLU A 39 6.16 1.35 7.36
N LYS A 40 5.15 2.11 7.81
CA LYS A 40 3.78 1.60 7.85
C LYS A 40 3.28 1.32 6.42
N LEU A 41 3.66 2.13 5.41
CA LEU A 41 3.20 1.95 4.01
C LEU A 41 3.80 0.68 3.42
N ASN A 42 5.09 0.45 3.66
CA ASN A 42 5.76 -0.78 3.24
C ASN A 42 5.14 -2.00 3.91
N TYR A 43 4.88 -1.94 5.22
CA TYR A 43 4.19 -3.00 5.94
C TYR A 43 2.79 -3.28 5.35
N LEU A 44 2.04 -2.23 5.00
CA LEU A 44 0.73 -2.38 4.38
C LEU A 44 0.81 -3.06 3.00
N ASN A 45 1.79 -2.67 2.20
CA ASN A 45 2.07 -3.28 0.90
C ASN A 45 2.41 -4.77 1.02
N GLU A 46 3.23 -5.14 2.01
CA GLU A 46 3.58 -6.54 2.30
C GLU A 46 2.39 -7.37 2.74
N VAL A 47 1.54 -6.83 3.61
CA VAL A 47 0.31 -7.51 4.06
C VAL A 47 -0.63 -7.75 2.88
N LEU A 48 -0.85 -6.75 2.04
CA LEU A 48 -1.69 -6.87 0.84
C LEU A 48 -1.12 -7.90 -0.14
N ALA A 49 0.18 -7.86 -0.41
CA ALA A 49 0.85 -8.84 -1.27
C ALA A 49 0.70 -10.26 -0.72
N CYS A 50 0.86 -10.45 0.60
CA CYS A 50 0.64 -11.75 1.25
C CYS A 50 -0.80 -12.24 1.10
N LEU A 51 -1.79 -11.38 1.34
CA LEU A 51 -3.21 -11.73 1.22
C LEU A 51 -3.56 -12.15 -0.20
N PHE A 52 -3.13 -11.38 -1.21
CA PHE A 52 -3.37 -11.74 -2.61
C PHE A 52 -2.62 -13.01 -3.02
N GLY A 53 -1.40 -13.23 -2.53
CA GLY A 53 -0.66 -14.49 -2.72
C GLY A 53 -1.39 -15.71 -2.14
N LEU A 54 -2.15 -15.52 -1.06
CA LEU A 54 -3.03 -16.52 -0.47
C LEU A 54 -4.42 -16.60 -1.14
N GLN A 55 -4.64 -15.87 -2.24
CA GLN A 55 -5.92 -15.74 -2.94
C GLN A 55 -7.06 -15.24 -2.02
N VAL A 56 -6.70 -14.40 -1.06
CA VAL A 56 -7.63 -13.71 -0.18
C VAL A 56 -7.80 -12.29 -0.73
N TYR A 57 -8.99 -12.01 -1.26
CA TYR A 57 -9.33 -10.73 -1.87
C TYR A 57 -10.23 -9.94 -0.93
N PRO A 58 -9.67 -9.06 -0.06
CA PRO A 58 -10.47 -8.21 0.80
C PRO A 58 -11.38 -7.28 -0.03
N ASN A 59 -12.50 -6.88 0.56
CA ASN A 59 -13.29 -5.77 0.01
C ASN A 59 -12.55 -4.47 0.34
N LEU A 60 -12.08 -3.76 -0.68
CA LEU A 60 -11.21 -2.60 -0.51
C LEU A 60 -11.90 -1.27 -0.82
N ASN A 61 -13.22 -1.24 -1.00
CA ASN A 61 -13.92 -0.03 -1.48
C ASN A 61 -13.64 1.21 -0.61
N GLU A 62 -13.73 1.09 0.72
CA GLU A 62 -13.44 2.21 1.63
C GLU A 62 -11.96 2.64 1.56
N ALA A 63 -11.04 1.67 1.48
CA ALA A 63 -9.62 1.96 1.33
C ALA A 63 -9.32 2.64 -0.01
N GLN A 64 -10.03 2.25 -1.07
CA GLN A 64 -9.91 2.86 -2.39
C GLN A 64 -10.38 4.31 -2.37
N GLU A 65 -11.54 4.60 -1.80
CA GLU A 65 -12.06 5.96 -1.67
C GLU A 65 -11.08 6.86 -0.88
N LEU A 66 -10.54 6.35 0.23
CA LEU A 66 -9.55 7.06 1.03
C LEU A 66 -8.26 7.34 0.26
N VAL A 67 -7.69 6.35 -0.43
CA VAL A 67 -6.47 6.54 -1.22
C VAL A 67 -6.69 7.51 -2.37
N LEU A 68 -7.85 7.47 -3.04
CA LEU A 68 -8.23 8.46 -4.05
C LEU A 68 -8.35 9.88 -3.47
N HIS A 69 -8.85 10.01 -2.25
CA HIS A 69 -8.96 11.32 -1.59
C HIS A 69 -7.58 11.85 -1.21
N LEU A 70 -6.73 11.01 -0.61
CA LEU A 70 -5.39 11.35 -0.16
C LEU A 70 -4.45 11.66 -1.33
N SER A 71 -4.55 10.91 -2.43
CA SER A 71 -3.67 11.04 -3.60
C SER A 71 -3.74 12.44 -4.21
N ARG A 72 -4.92 13.06 -4.25
CA ARG A 72 -5.12 14.41 -4.80
C ARG A 72 -4.26 15.47 -4.14
N ARG A 73 -3.89 15.26 -2.88
CA ARG A 73 -3.05 16.19 -2.11
C ARG A 73 -1.62 15.70 -1.95
N LEU A 74 -1.43 14.41 -1.65
CA LEU A 74 -0.12 13.86 -1.34
C LEU A 74 0.73 13.62 -2.59
N VAL A 75 0.15 13.14 -3.69
CA VAL A 75 0.93 12.80 -4.89
C VAL A 75 1.64 14.03 -5.46
N PRO A 76 0.98 15.19 -5.65
CA PRO A 76 1.67 16.39 -6.13
C PRO A 76 2.73 16.90 -5.14
N ASP A 77 2.44 16.92 -3.83
CA ASP A 77 3.37 17.37 -2.78
C ASP A 77 4.64 16.51 -2.75
N LEU A 78 4.47 15.18 -2.82
CA LEU A 78 5.57 14.24 -2.82
C LEU A 78 6.34 14.22 -4.14
N ALA A 79 5.66 14.33 -5.28
CA ALA A 79 6.32 14.42 -6.59
C ALA A 79 7.24 15.65 -6.68
N ASN A 80 6.76 16.80 -6.23
CA ASN A 80 7.58 18.02 -6.20
C ASN A 80 8.82 17.91 -5.29
N ARG A 81 8.70 17.17 -4.17
CA ARG A 81 9.81 16.98 -3.22
C ARG A 81 10.76 15.86 -3.64
N ALA A 82 10.27 14.85 -4.36
CA ALA A 82 11.02 13.68 -4.78
C ALA A 82 12.21 14.00 -5.69
N GLU A 83 12.25 15.18 -6.32
CA GLU A 83 13.41 15.65 -7.09
C GLU A 83 14.63 15.92 -6.21
N GLN A 84 14.44 16.27 -4.94
CA GLN A 84 15.49 16.74 -4.03
C GLN A 84 15.59 15.91 -2.75
N GLU A 85 14.53 15.20 -2.39
CA GLU A 85 14.41 14.45 -1.14
C GLU A 85 14.17 12.96 -1.43
N GLU A 86 15.19 12.14 -1.20
CA GLU A 86 15.13 10.67 -1.34
C GLU A 86 13.98 10.05 -0.53
N GLU A 87 13.75 10.55 0.69
CA GLU A 87 12.64 10.08 1.54
C GLU A 87 11.27 10.36 0.91
N ALA A 88 11.10 11.51 0.24
CA ALA A 88 9.86 11.85 -0.45
C ALA A 88 9.65 10.96 -1.68
N TYR A 89 10.73 10.64 -2.41
CA TYR A 89 10.68 9.69 -3.52
C TYR A 89 10.27 8.29 -3.05
N GLN A 90 10.88 7.78 -1.98
CA GLN A 90 10.53 6.48 -1.41
C GLN A 90 9.09 6.43 -0.90
N LEU A 91 8.62 7.50 -0.26
CA LEU A 91 7.24 7.61 0.18
C LEU A 91 6.25 7.62 -0.99
N LEU A 92 6.58 8.35 -2.07
CA LEU A 92 5.80 8.38 -3.30
C LEU A 92 5.69 6.98 -3.92
N GLN A 93 6.82 6.28 -4.05
CA GLN A 93 6.85 4.92 -4.59
C GLN A 93 6.02 3.93 -3.75
N ALA A 94 6.18 3.97 -2.42
CA ALA A 94 5.40 3.13 -1.52
C ALA A 94 3.90 3.40 -1.62
N PHE A 95 3.50 4.66 -1.78
CA PHE A 95 2.11 5.07 -1.95
C PHE A 95 1.54 4.66 -3.32
N LEU A 96 2.31 4.78 -4.40
CA LEU A 96 1.90 4.32 -5.73
C LEU A 96 1.72 2.79 -5.77
N LYS A 97 2.63 2.05 -5.15
CA LYS A 97 2.51 0.59 -5.00
C LYS A 97 1.26 0.20 -4.21
N LEU A 98 0.93 0.94 -3.15
CA LEU A 98 -0.30 0.73 -2.41
C LEU A 98 -1.52 0.91 -3.31
N ALA A 99 -1.55 2.01 -4.08
CA ALA A 99 -2.63 2.29 -5.01
C ALA A 99 -2.80 1.18 -6.04
N GLU A 100 -1.70 0.69 -6.63
CA GLU A 100 -1.72 -0.43 -7.57
C GLU A 100 -2.28 -1.71 -6.94
N LEU A 101 -1.81 -2.08 -5.74
CA LEU A 101 -2.27 -3.26 -5.02
C LEU A 101 -3.77 -3.21 -4.73
N ILE A 102 -4.33 -2.03 -4.49
CA ILE A 102 -5.76 -1.84 -4.28
C ILE A 102 -6.52 -1.48 -5.57
N ASN A 103 -5.93 -1.69 -6.75
CA ASN A 103 -6.53 -1.45 -8.08
C ASN A 103 -6.92 0.01 -8.36
N ILE A 104 -6.17 0.97 -7.83
CA ILE A 104 -6.28 2.38 -8.19
C ILE A 104 -5.13 2.75 -9.11
N ARG A 105 -5.46 3.30 -10.27
CA ARG A 105 -4.49 3.96 -11.15
C ARG A 105 -4.35 5.42 -10.75
N LEU A 106 -3.18 5.79 -10.24
CA LEU A 106 -2.80 7.18 -9.98
C LEU A 106 -1.90 7.68 -11.11
N THR A 107 -2.15 8.89 -11.58
CA THR A 107 -1.26 9.60 -12.49
C THR A 107 -0.44 10.60 -11.68
N VAL A 108 0.88 10.49 -11.76
CA VAL A 108 1.79 11.50 -11.20
C VAL A 108 1.96 12.60 -12.25
N PRO A 109 1.66 13.88 -11.93
CA PRO A 109 1.99 14.98 -12.82
C PRO A 109 3.52 15.02 -13.03
N ASP A 110 3.96 15.21 -14.28
CA ASP A 110 5.37 15.34 -14.69
C ASP A 110 6.27 14.09 -14.44
N ALA A 111 5.72 12.89 -14.67
CA ALA A 111 6.45 11.62 -14.55
C ALA A 111 7.69 11.48 -15.49
N GLU A 112 7.89 12.38 -16.46
CA GLU A 112 9.04 12.36 -17.37
C GLU A 112 10.37 12.74 -16.70
N ASN A 113 10.35 13.38 -15.53
CA ASN A 113 11.56 13.89 -14.85
C ASN A 113 11.87 13.23 -13.50
N LEU A 114 11.06 12.28 -13.03
CA LEU A 114 11.41 11.53 -11.82
C LEU A 114 12.63 10.66 -12.11
N PRO A 115 13.67 10.69 -11.27
CA PRO A 115 14.86 9.89 -11.50
C PRO A 115 14.43 8.44 -11.62
N LEU A 116 14.57 7.88 -12.83
CA LEU A 116 14.45 6.46 -13.06
C LEU A 116 15.42 5.81 -12.06
N ALA A 117 14.89 5.21 -11.00
CA ALA A 117 15.64 4.30 -10.17
C ALA A 117 16.17 3.23 -11.12
N SER A 118 17.41 3.42 -11.55
CA SER A 118 18.12 2.52 -12.44
C SER A 118 18.15 1.20 -11.70
N SER A 119 17.41 0.23 -12.24
CA SER A 119 17.37 -1.12 -11.71
C SER A 119 18.79 -1.69 -11.78
N VAL A 120 19.34 -2.01 -10.61
CA VAL A 120 20.49 -2.92 -10.46
C VAL A 120 19.93 -4.23 -9.89
#